data_AF-A0A2E9N2U2-F1
#
_entry.id   AF-A0A2E9N2U2-F1
#
_cell.length_a   1.000
_cell.length_b   1.000
_cell.length_c   1.000
_cell.angle_alpha   90.00
_cell.angle_beta   90.00
_cell.angle_gamma   90.00
#
_symmetry.space_group_name_H-M   'P 1'
#
loop_
_entity.id
_entity.type
_entity.pdbx_description
1 polymer ?
#
loop_
_entity_poly.entity_id
_entity_poly.type
_entity_poly.pdbx_seq_one_letter_code
_entity_poly.pdbx_strand_id
1 'polypeptide(L)'
;MVAGTQVNDLTPSEMHASLARSSALVGDAEGTMHHLDHISQALSGNPALAAQMAEIRELLESEDLGDAAHELKDLVGDAHEEKHHEPEGHGH
;
A
#
# COMPACT_ATOMS: atom_id res chain seq x y z
N MET A 1 29.45 13.29 11.00
CA MET A 1 28.47 12.24 11.29
C MET A 1 27.27 12.49 10.39
N VAL A 2 27.20 11.81 9.25
CA VAL A 2 25.99 11.79 8.43
C VAL A 2 25.12 10.71 9.05
N ALA A 3 23.99 11.11 9.65
CA ALA A 3 22.96 10.17 10.03
C ALA A 3 22.48 9.52 8.74
N GLY A 4 22.83 8.25 8.55
CA GLY A 4 22.22 7.44 7.51
C GLY A 4 20.72 7.48 7.77
N THR A 5 19.99 8.24 6.97
CA THR A 5 18.56 8.08 6.84
C THR A 5 18.37 6.60 6.58
N GLN A 6 17.79 5.88 7.54
CA GLN A 6 17.26 4.55 7.27
C GLN A 6 16.36 4.76 6.06
N VAL A 7 16.84 4.38 4.88
CA VAL A 7 15.95 3.91 3.84
C VAL A 7 15.28 2.74 4.53
N ASN A 8 14.09 2.98 5.06
CA ASN A 8 13.28 1.91 5.60
C ASN A 8 13.19 0.93 4.43
N ASP A 9 13.88 -0.21 4.52
CA ASP A 9 13.88 -1.21 3.46
C ASP A 9 12.43 -1.65 3.32
N LEU A 10 11.72 -1.01 2.39
CA LEU A 10 10.34 -1.36 2.08
C LEU A 10 10.37 -2.84 1.74
N THR A 11 9.49 -3.61 2.39
CA THR A 11 9.28 -4.98 1.98
C THR A 11 8.89 -5.00 0.50
N PRO A 12 9.19 -6.08 -0.24
CA PRO A 12 8.81 -6.18 -1.65
C PRO A 12 7.31 -5.88 -1.89
N SER A 13 6.45 -6.30 -0.96
CA SER A 13 5.02 -5.99 -0.94
C SER A 13 4.72 -4.48 -0.83
N GLU A 14 5.39 -3.75 0.06
CA GLU A 14 5.19 -2.30 0.21
C GLU A 14 5.69 -1.51 -1.01
N MET A 15 6.79 -1.95 -1.61
CA MET A 15 7.28 -1.38 -2.87
C MET A 15 6.24 -1.57 -3.97
N HIS A 16 5.74 -2.79 -4.15
CA HIS A 16 4.74 -3.09 -5.18
C HIS A 16 3.42 -2.36 -4.92
N ALA A 17 2.97 -2.24 -3.68
CA ALA A 17 1.78 -1.46 -3.31
C ALA A 17 1.92 0.03 -3.65
N SER A 18 3.10 0.61 -3.38
CA SER A 18 3.40 2.00 -3.76
C SER A 18 3.42 2.21 -5.27
N LEU A 19 3.96 1.25 -6.04
CA LEU A 19 3.98 1.28 -7.51
C LEU A 19 2.58 1.06 -8.11
N ALA A 20 1.79 0.15 -7.54
CA ALA A 20 0.41 -0.10 -7.93
C ALA A 20 -0.43 1.18 -7.78
N ARG A 21 -0.29 1.86 -6.64
CA ARG A 21 -0.96 3.13 -6.36
C ARG A 21 -0.54 4.21 -7.35
N SER A 22 0.76 4.33 -7.61
CA SER A 22 1.29 5.30 -8.57
C SER A 22 0.73 5.07 -9.96
N SER A 23 0.60 3.80 -10.38
CA SER A 23 0.01 3.40 -11.66
C SER A 23 -1.47 3.78 -11.73
N ALA A 24 -2.23 3.54 -10.65
CA ALA A 24 -3.65 3.90 -10.59
C ALA A 24 -3.86 5.43 -10.70
N LEU A 25 -3.03 6.21 -10.00
CA LEU A 25 -3.07 7.67 -10.04
C LEU A 25 -2.76 8.27 -11.42
N VAL A 26 -2.01 7.57 -12.26
CA VAL A 26 -1.71 8.01 -13.64
C VAL A 26 -2.66 7.40 -14.68
N GLY A 27 -3.66 6.63 -14.25
CA GLY A 27 -4.63 6.01 -15.15
C GLY A 27 -4.22 4.65 -15.71
N ASP A 28 -3.15 4.04 -15.20
CA ASP A 28 -2.58 2.80 -15.72
C ASP A 28 -3.12 1.57 -14.97
N ALA A 29 -4.34 1.15 -15.31
CA ALA A 29 -5.00 0.01 -14.69
C ALA A 29 -4.22 -1.31 -14.86
N GLU A 30 -3.56 -1.50 -16.01
CA GLU A 30 -2.76 -2.69 -16.29
C GLU A 30 -1.53 -2.78 -15.38
N GLY A 31 -0.77 -1.69 -15.23
CA GLY A 31 0.36 -1.63 -14.30
C GLY A 31 -0.08 -1.77 -12.85
N THR A 32 -1.25 -1.22 -12.48
CA THR A 32 -1.82 -1.46 -11.14
C THR A 32 -2.08 -2.94 -10.90
N MET A 33 -2.74 -3.64 -11.82
CA MET A 33 -3.00 -5.09 -11.70
C MET A 33 -1.71 -5.90 -11.64
N HIS A 34 -0.72 -5.57 -12.47
CA HIS A 34 0.57 -6.25 -12.49
C HIS A 34 1.28 -6.17 -11.13
N HIS A 35 1.29 -4.99 -10.50
CA HIS A 35 1.86 -4.83 -9.16
C HIS A 35 0.99 -5.47 -8.07
N LEU A 36 -0.33 -5.48 -8.21
CA LEU A 36 -1.26 -6.17 -7.31
C LEU A 36 -0.97 -7.67 -7.23
N ASP A 37 -0.68 -8.30 -8.37
CA ASP A 37 -0.34 -9.73 -8.44
C ASP A 37 0.93 -10.05 -7.62
N HIS A 38 1.96 -9.21 -7.71
CA HIS A 38 3.18 -9.36 -6.91
C HIS A 38 2.91 -9.23 -5.39
N ILE A 39 2.02 -8.34 -4.98
CA ILE A 39 1.60 -8.21 -3.57
C ILE A 39 0.88 -9.48 -3.12
N SER A 40 -0.06 -9.98 -3.93
CA SER A 40 -0.79 -11.21 -3.64
C SER A 40 0.13 -12.42 -3.51
N GLN A 41 1.16 -12.53 -4.36
CA GLN A 41 2.17 -13.58 -4.27
C GLN A 41 3.00 -13.47 -2.98
N ALA A 42 3.41 -12.25 -2.61
CA ALA A 42 4.20 -12.00 -1.39
C ALA A 42 3.40 -12.29 -0.11
N LEU A 43 2.08 -12.08 -0.14
CA LEU A 43 1.20 -12.12 1.03
C LEU A 43 0.15 -13.24 0.97
N SER A 44 0.42 -14.29 0.19
CA SER A 44 -0.48 -15.43 -0.13
C SER A 44 -1.02 -16.22 1.08
N GLY A 45 -0.69 -15.86 2.32
CA GLY A 45 -1.20 -16.45 3.55
C GLY A 45 -2.08 -15.54 4.41
N ASN A 46 -2.34 -14.29 4.00
CA ASN A 46 -3.11 -13.33 4.80
C ASN A 46 -4.53 -13.14 4.24
N PRO A 47 -5.57 -13.72 4.88
CA PRO A 47 -6.95 -13.64 4.39
C PRO A 47 -7.55 -12.23 4.48
N ALA A 48 -7.10 -11.39 5.42
CA ALA A 48 -7.56 -10.00 5.51
C ALA A 48 -7.09 -9.20 4.30
N LEU A 49 -5.85 -9.44 3.90
CA LEU A 49 -5.26 -8.78 2.74
C LEU A 49 -5.84 -9.31 1.42
N ALA A 50 -6.19 -10.60 1.36
CA ALA A 50 -6.87 -11.18 0.20
C ALA A 50 -8.24 -10.53 -0.08
N ALA A 51 -8.99 -10.17 0.97
CA ALA A 51 -10.25 -9.45 0.82
C ALA A 51 -10.03 -8.04 0.25
N GLN A 52 -9.03 -7.32 0.77
CA GLN A 52 -8.68 -5.98 0.27
C GLN A 52 -8.16 -6.01 -1.18
N MET A 53 -7.38 -7.03 -1.56
CA MET A 53 -6.96 -7.25 -2.95
C MET A 53 -8.14 -7.52 -3.89
N ALA A 54 -9.17 -8.24 -3.43
CA ALA A 54 -10.37 -8.48 -4.21
C ALA A 54 -11.13 -7.18 -4.46
N GLU A 55 -11.29 -6.33 -3.44
CA GLU A 55 -11.94 -5.03 -3.57
C GLU A 55 -11.20 -4.10 -4.55
N ILE A 56 -9.87 -3.99 -4.43
CA ILE A 56 -9.05 -3.21 -5.37
C ILE A 56 -9.24 -3.71 -6.81
N ARG A 57 -9.34 -5.03 -6.99
CA ARG A 57 -9.57 -5.62 -8.31
C ARG A 57 -10.95 -5.28 -8.87
N GLU A 58 -12.00 -5.33 -8.06
CA GLU A 58 -13.35 -4.92 -8.46
C GLU A 58 -13.42 -3.44 -8.87
N LEU A 59 -12.69 -2.57 -8.15
CA LEU A 59 -12.55 -1.15 -8.50
C LEU A 59 -11.83 -0.95 -9.83
N LEU A 60 -10.73 -1.68 -10.07
CA LEU A 60 -10.00 -1.66 -11.35
C LEU A 60 -10.86 -2.15 -12.52
N GLU A 61 -11.63 -3.22 -12.32
CA GLU A 61 -12.57 -3.75 -13.33
C GLU A 61 -13.71 -2.77 -13.63
N SER A 62 -14.07 -1.93 -12.66
CA SER A 62 -15.07 -0.87 -12.80
C SER A 62 -14.50 0.46 -13.32
N GLU A 63 -13.20 0.50 -13.65
CA GLU A 63 -12.44 1.69 -14.05
C GLU A 63 -12.40 2.80 -12.97
N ASP A 64 -12.70 2.45 -11.71
CA ASP A 64 -12.65 3.37 -10.57
C ASP A 64 -11.24 3.44 -9.97
N LEU A 65 -10.34 4.07 -10.72
CA LEU A 65 -8.92 4.17 -10.37
C LEU A 65 -8.65 5.08 -9.18
N GLY A 66 -9.58 6.00 -8.89
CA GLY A 66 -9.49 6.90 -7.74
C GLY A 66 -9.64 6.16 -6.42
N ASP A 67 -10.71 5.36 -6.31
CA ASP A 67 -10.94 4.51 -5.14
C ASP A 67 -9.90 3.38 -5.08
N ALA A 68 -9.50 2.78 -6.21
CA ALA A 68 -8.43 1.79 -6.23
C ALA A 68 -7.10 2.34 -5.67
N ALA A 69 -6.75 3.59 -6.00
CA ALA A 69 -5.57 4.26 -5.46
C ALA A 69 -5.69 4.62 -3.97
N HIS A 70 -6.93 4.79 -3.47
CA HIS A 70 -7.21 5.00 -2.05
C HIS A 70 -6.99 3.72 -1.26
N GLU A 71 -7.57 2.60 -1.70
CA GLU A 71 -7.40 1.29 -1.06
C GLU A 71 -5.93 0.83 -1.06
N LEU A 72 -5.22 1.06 -2.17
CA LEU A 72 -3.78 0.80 -2.24
C LEU A 72 -2.95 1.68 -1.30
N LYS A 73 -3.44 2.88 -0.93
CA LYS A 73 -2.79 3.70 0.10
C LYS A 73 -2.98 3.08 1.48
N ASP A 74 -4.18 2.60 1.79
CA ASP A 74 -4.51 1.99 3.07
C ASP A 74 -3.69 0.72 3.31
N LEU A 75 -3.53 -0.09 2.25
CA LEU A 75 -2.65 -1.25 2.22
C LEU A 75 -1.18 -0.94 2.59
N VAL A 76 -0.67 0.23 2.21
CA VAL A 76 0.69 0.71 2.54
C VAL A 76 0.72 1.42 3.90
N GLY A 77 -0.38 2.08 4.27
CA GLY A 77 -0.53 2.83 5.52
C GLY A 77 -0.58 1.91 6.73
N ASP A 78 -1.36 0.84 6.68
CA ASP A 78 -1.51 -0.12 7.79
C ASP A 78 -0.16 -0.82 8.11
N ALA A 79 0.70 -1.02 7.11
CA ALA A 79 2.06 -1.53 7.30
C ALA A 79 3.02 -0.54 8.01
N HIS A 80 2.70 0.76 8.03
CA HIS A 80 3.53 1.81 8.64
C HIS A 80 2.93 2.40 9.93
N GLU A 81 1.66 2.12 10.24
CA GLU A 81 0.95 2.73 11.38
C GLU A 81 1.21 2.06 12.75
N GLU A 82 2.21 1.18 12.88
CA GLU A 82 2.68 0.70 14.19
C GLU A 82 3.52 1.74 15.00
N LYS A 83 3.66 2.99 14.54
CA LYS A 83 4.32 4.06 15.32
C LYS A 83 3.66 5.43 15.19
N HIS A 84 2.42 5.56 15.64
CA HIS A 84 1.93 6.89 16.04
C HIS A 84 1.00 6.81 17.26
N HIS A 85 1.58 6.36 18.38
CA HIS A 85 1.05 6.66 19.70
C HIS A 85 2.12 7.41 20.50
N GLU A 86 2.41 8.64 20.11
CA GLU A 86 3.02 9.62 20.99
C GLU A 86 1.90 10.39 21.69
N PRO A 87 1.65 10.18 23.00
CA PRO A 87 0.91 11.15 23.78
C PRO A 87 1.88 12.29 24.13
N GLU A 88 2.04 13.25 23.23
CA GLU A 88 2.69 14.52 23.57
C GLU A 88 1.68 15.45 24.27
N GLY A 89 2.00 15.83 25.49
CA GLY A 89 1.27 16.77 26.34
C GLY A 89 1.84 16.74 27.76
N HIS A 90 3.14 17.02 27.90
CA HIS A 90 3.70 18.33 28.26
C HIS A 90 3.30 18.77 29.67
N GLY A 91 4.22 18.56 30.61
CA GLY A 91 4.13 19.11 31.95
C GLY A 91 4.30 20.62 31.94
N HIS A 92 3.63 21.25 32.90
CA HIS A 92 4.05 22.51 33.51
C HIS A 92 3.49 22.58 34.92
#